data_AF-W2ISB3-F1
#
_entry.id   AF-W2ISB3-F1
#
_cell.length_a   1.000
_cell.length_b   1.000
_cell.length_c   1.000
_cell.angle_alpha   90.00
_cell.angle_beta   90.00
_cell.angle_gamma   90.00
#
_symmetry.space_group_name_H-M   'P 1'
#
loop_
_entity.id
_entity.type
_entity.pdbx_description
1 polymer ?
#
loop_
_entity_poly.entity_id
_entity_poly.type
_entity_poly.pdbx_seq_one_letter_code
_entity_poly.pdbx_strand_id
1 'polypeptide(L)'
;MRGVWSFVSGLALVARGQAAYLDTSGYFVSNVTDSKTALNLQLSRNTTIADTTYGDDLDDLVVEVTKSSNDVVRVKIADHAGERWQVPSSLYSKGLLGSDTSLGNISWSTSESTVAFTYTSSPFTFQVTRKSDGYVLFDSSALSLVVKDKYLQVATAVNDDVSVYGFGESTQNTMHVNTGDRRTLWARDQGSAVHNTNLYGSHPFFMGINGDGKAHGVLLLNSNGMDMTFEDGKIVYQTIGGILDFHIVAGPSPADVVSQYTGLTGRPKLMPYWSYGFHQCRYGYNSSASLREVVRQYKAHNIPLDVMWTDIDYMKDYEDFTLDPVNFPESDMTELLAEIHTAGQKFVPIIDPGIPDDEELYAYTRGLEMDIFMMNGDGKPYLGQVWPGPTYFPDFLHPDAQSYWGEQLSRMYELMEYDGIWIDMNELSNFCNGLNCSRSDNVTCPNADAQTTCCLVCTDDENEWNYPPFAINNDGDQTPIYYKTVSTSAQQYGGVLQYNSHNLYGFTEAIVTNAALESVFNKRAFVLSRSTFSGSGAHTAHWTGDNAAT
;
A
#
# COMPACT_ATOMS: atom_id res chain seq x y z
N MET A 1 3.74 24.61 24.13
CA MET A 1 4.74 23.94 25.01
C MET A 1 5.56 23.03 24.11
N ARG A 2 6.89 23.03 24.26
CA ARG A 2 7.80 22.28 23.37
C ARG A 2 7.75 20.80 23.77
N GLY A 3 7.06 19.97 23.00
CA GLY A 3 7.14 18.52 23.10
C GLY A 3 8.56 18.07 22.81
N VAL A 4 9.19 17.41 23.78
CA VAL A 4 10.53 16.86 23.69
C VAL A 4 10.41 15.55 22.91
N TRP A 5 10.87 15.55 21.66
CA TRP A 5 11.17 14.32 20.94
C TRP A 5 12.30 13.62 21.70
N SER A 6 12.00 12.51 22.36
CA SER A 6 12.99 11.72 23.08
C SER A 6 13.93 11.08 22.07
N PHE A 7 15.11 11.68 21.88
CA PHE A 7 16.24 11.03 21.25
C PHE A 7 16.73 9.91 22.18
N VAL A 8 16.33 8.68 21.90
CA VAL A 8 16.98 7.52 22.51
C VAL A 8 18.40 7.45 21.93
N SER A 9 19.36 7.70 22.81
CA SER A 9 20.79 7.70 22.55
C SER A 9 21.26 6.38 21.91
N GLY A 10 22.06 6.53 20.86
CA GLY A 10 22.64 5.44 20.07
C GLY A 10 23.29 4.33 20.89
N LEU A 11 22.71 3.14 20.76
CA LEU A 11 23.45 1.89 20.83
C LEU A 11 24.06 1.65 19.45
N ALA A 12 25.35 1.31 19.43
CA ALA A 12 26.10 1.07 18.21
C ALA A 12 25.33 0.12 17.27
N LEU A 13 25.05 0.60 16.04
CA LEU A 13 24.65 -0.26 14.94
C LEU A 13 25.75 -1.30 14.75
N VAL A 14 25.54 -2.50 15.30
CA VAL A 14 26.09 -3.69 14.68
C VAL A 14 25.32 -3.79 13.37
N ALA A 15 25.97 -3.45 12.25
CA ALA A 15 25.46 -3.76 10.93
C ALA A 15 25.25 -5.28 10.88
N ARG A 16 24.01 -5.73 11.15
CA ARG A 16 23.61 -7.08 10.82
C ARG A 16 23.65 -7.14 9.30
N GLY A 17 24.62 -7.88 8.78
CA GLY A 17 24.82 -8.02 7.34
C GLY A 17 23.54 -8.47 6.67
N GLN A 18 23.36 -8.02 5.42
CA GLN A 18 22.30 -8.48 4.53
C GLN A 18 22.28 -10.01 4.51
N ALA A 19 21.10 -10.60 4.72
CA ALA A 19 20.96 -12.05 4.67
C ALA A 19 21.39 -12.53 3.28
N ALA A 20 22.28 -13.53 3.23
CA ALA A 20 22.74 -14.08 1.97
C ALA A 20 21.56 -14.67 1.18
N TYR A 21 21.59 -14.52 -0.14
CA TYR A 21 20.64 -15.18 -1.03
C TYR A 21 20.79 -16.70 -0.93
N LEU A 22 19.67 -17.41 -0.98
CA LEU A 22 19.70 -18.87 -0.97
C LEU A 22 20.17 -19.39 -2.33
N ASP A 23 21.16 -20.28 -2.33
CA ASP A 23 21.70 -20.92 -3.52
C ASP A 23 21.25 -22.38 -3.56
N THR A 24 20.05 -22.60 -4.11
CA THR A 24 19.46 -23.95 -4.28
C THR A 24 19.56 -24.43 -5.73
N SER A 25 19.27 -25.70 -5.97
CA SER A 25 19.15 -26.24 -7.35
C SER A 25 17.92 -25.75 -8.12
N GLY A 26 17.03 -24.97 -7.50
CA GLY A 26 15.81 -24.46 -8.10
C GLY A 26 14.85 -25.55 -8.57
N TYR A 27 14.23 -25.32 -9.72
CA TYR A 27 13.18 -26.18 -10.29
C TYR A 27 13.57 -26.66 -11.68
N PHE A 28 12.87 -27.66 -12.21
CA PHE A 28 12.95 -28.04 -13.62
C PHE A 28 11.54 -28.20 -14.22
N VAL A 29 11.42 -27.98 -15.53
CA VAL A 29 10.16 -28.13 -16.26
C VAL A 29 9.86 -29.62 -16.42
N SER A 30 8.80 -30.10 -15.78
CA SER A 30 8.35 -31.49 -15.85
C SER A 30 7.31 -31.71 -16.95
N ASN A 31 6.52 -30.69 -17.28
CA ASN A 31 5.52 -30.76 -18.35
C ASN A 31 5.24 -29.38 -18.95
N VAL A 32 4.79 -29.35 -20.20
CA VAL A 32 4.47 -28.13 -20.96
C VAL A 32 3.12 -28.29 -21.65
N THR A 33 2.22 -27.36 -21.42
CA THR A 33 0.93 -27.27 -22.10
C THR A 33 0.76 -25.90 -22.73
N ASP A 34 0.53 -25.87 -24.05
CA ASP A 34 0.28 -24.64 -24.81
C ASP A 34 -1.16 -24.62 -25.34
N SER A 35 -2.00 -23.76 -24.78
CA SER A 35 -3.40 -23.57 -25.23
C SER A 35 -3.54 -22.51 -26.32
N LYS A 36 -2.43 -21.99 -26.85
CA LYS A 36 -2.28 -20.77 -27.67
C LYS A 36 -2.54 -19.46 -26.94
N THR A 37 -3.41 -19.45 -25.93
CA THR A 37 -3.79 -18.26 -25.16
C THR A 37 -3.04 -18.17 -23.83
N ALA A 38 -2.59 -19.33 -23.33
CA ALA A 38 -1.64 -19.44 -22.22
C ALA A 38 -0.58 -20.51 -22.52
N LEU A 39 0.65 -20.26 -22.09
CA LEU A 39 1.69 -21.28 -21.96
C LEU A 39 1.79 -21.66 -20.48
N ASN A 40 1.56 -22.93 -20.18
CA ASN A 40 1.65 -23.47 -18.83
C ASN A 40 2.84 -24.43 -18.73
N LEU A 41 3.75 -24.14 -17.80
CA LEU A 41 4.88 -25.01 -17.47
C LEU A 41 4.65 -25.56 -16.07
N GLN A 42 4.55 -26.89 -15.93
CA GLN A 42 4.63 -27.52 -14.62
C GLN A 42 6.10 -27.62 -14.24
N LEU A 43 6.43 -27.13 -13.06
CA LEU A 43 7.78 -27.21 -12.52
C LEU A 43 7.79 -28.18 -11.34
N SER A 44 8.83 -29.00 -11.28
CA SER A 44 9.09 -29.86 -10.12
C SER A 44 10.43 -29.47 -9.50
N ARG A 45 10.51 -29.50 -8.17
CA ARG A 45 11.68 -29.11 -7.39
C ARG A 45 12.89 -30.00 -7.73
N ASN A 46 14.06 -29.38 -7.91
CA ASN A 46 15.32 -30.09 -7.98
C ASN A 46 15.93 -30.22 -6.58
N THR A 47 16.09 -31.45 -6.10
CA THR A 47 16.52 -31.75 -4.72
C THR A 47 18.04 -31.96 -4.58
N THR A 48 18.83 -31.69 -5.63
CA THR A 48 20.29 -31.91 -5.62
C THR A 48 21.03 -31.03 -4.60
N ILE A 49 20.66 -29.75 -4.53
CA ILE A 49 21.13 -28.79 -3.53
C ILE A 49 19.86 -28.17 -2.93
N ALA A 50 19.63 -28.47 -1.66
CA ALA A 50 18.48 -27.97 -0.90
C ALA A 50 18.98 -27.16 0.30
N ASP A 51 18.22 -26.12 0.65
CA ASP A 51 18.42 -25.29 1.83
C ASP A 51 17.08 -25.15 2.56
N THR A 52 17.03 -25.53 3.84
CA THR A 52 15.82 -25.45 4.68
C THR A 52 15.72 -24.14 5.46
N THR A 53 16.67 -23.21 5.25
CA THR A 53 16.58 -21.85 5.77
C THR A 53 15.26 -21.23 5.30
N TYR A 54 14.52 -20.63 6.24
CA TYR A 54 13.20 -20.04 6.01
C TYR A 54 12.07 -21.03 5.64
N GLY A 55 12.29 -22.33 5.85
CA GLY A 55 11.28 -23.39 5.64
C GLY A 55 11.58 -24.28 4.43
N ASP A 56 10.66 -25.21 4.16
CA ASP A 56 10.77 -26.13 3.04
C ASP A 56 10.29 -25.48 1.74
N ASP A 57 10.99 -25.78 0.63
CA ASP A 57 10.52 -25.39 -0.70
C ASP A 57 9.27 -26.18 -1.08
N LEU A 58 8.39 -25.55 -1.84
CA LEU A 58 7.25 -26.22 -2.46
C LEU A 58 7.75 -27.19 -3.52
N ASP A 59 7.14 -28.37 -3.59
CA ASP A 59 7.59 -29.44 -4.50
C ASP A 59 7.18 -29.21 -5.95
N ASP A 60 5.96 -28.70 -6.18
CA ASP A 60 5.39 -28.51 -7.52
C ASP A 60 4.82 -27.10 -7.69
N LEU A 61 5.24 -26.43 -8.77
CA LEU A 61 4.79 -25.10 -9.16
C LEU A 61 4.18 -25.13 -10.56
N VAL A 62 3.42 -24.08 -10.88
CA VAL A 62 2.93 -23.80 -12.23
C VAL A 62 3.40 -22.41 -12.64
N VAL A 63 4.03 -22.32 -13.82
CA VAL A 63 4.27 -21.07 -14.52
C VAL A 63 3.20 -20.90 -15.58
N GLU A 64 2.39 -19.87 -15.45
CA GLU A 64 1.39 -19.47 -16.45
C GLU A 64 1.85 -18.18 -17.14
N VAL A 65 2.05 -18.25 -18.45
CA VAL A 65 2.40 -17.10 -19.29
C VAL A 65 1.20 -16.70 -20.14
N THR A 66 0.71 -15.48 -19.92
CA THR A 66 -0.43 -14.89 -20.63
C THR A 66 -0.11 -13.46 -21.07
N LYS A 67 -1.05 -12.81 -21.77
CA LYS A 67 -0.93 -11.42 -22.20
C LYS A 67 -2.06 -10.57 -21.66
N SER A 68 -1.71 -9.49 -20.97
CA SER A 68 -2.65 -8.41 -20.60
C SER A 68 -2.95 -7.49 -21.77
N SER A 69 -2.01 -7.35 -22.71
CA SER A 69 -2.19 -6.70 -24.02
C SER A 69 -1.06 -7.12 -24.96
N ASN A 70 -0.98 -6.54 -26.17
CA ASN A 70 0.16 -6.80 -27.07
C ASN A 70 1.50 -6.31 -26.50
N ASP A 71 1.47 -5.36 -25.57
CA ASP A 71 2.64 -4.72 -24.95
C ASP A 71 2.88 -5.15 -23.49
N VAL A 72 2.07 -6.06 -22.97
CA VAL A 72 2.16 -6.51 -21.57
C VAL A 72 2.05 -8.03 -21.50
N VAL A 73 3.12 -8.68 -21.08
CA VAL A 73 3.13 -10.11 -20.75
C VAL A 73 3.03 -10.29 -19.25
N ARG A 74 2.19 -11.26 -18.85
CA ARG A 74 2.09 -11.75 -17.48
C ARG A 74 2.83 -13.07 -17.36
N VAL A 75 3.71 -13.19 -16.37
CA VAL A 75 4.38 -14.44 -15.99
C VAL A 75 4.04 -14.70 -14.52
N LYS A 76 3.12 -15.63 -14.28
CA LYS A 76 2.68 -16.02 -12.95
C LYS A 76 3.33 -17.33 -12.54
N ILE A 77 4.00 -17.37 -11.39
CA ILE A 77 4.56 -18.57 -10.77
C ILE A 77 3.84 -18.77 -9.44
N ALA A 78 3.09 -19.87 -9.32
CA ALA A 78 2.30 -20.20 -8.15
C ALA A 78 2.44 -21.69 -7.80
N ASP A 79 1.96 -22.07 -6.62
CA ASP A 79 1.81 -23.47 -6.24
C ASP A 79 0.83 -24.19 -7.18
N HIS A 80 1.06 -25.49 -7.40
CA HIS A 80 0.18 -26.27 -8.28
C HIS A 80 -1.25 -26.41 -7.73
N ALA A 81 -1.45 -26.33 -6.41
CA ALA A 81 -2.78 -26.43 -5.81
C ALA A 81 -3.63 -25.16 -6.02
N GLY A 82 -2.99 -24.01 -6.23
CA GLY A 82 -3.65 -22.73 -6.43
C GLY A 82 -4.25 -22.15 -5.15
N GLU A 83 -3.71 -22.52 -3.98
CA GLU A 83 -4.26 -22.17 -2.67
C GLU A 83 -3.63 -20.92 -2.07
N ARG A 84 -2.48 -20.47 -2.60
CA ARG A 84 -1.76 -19.32 -2.06
C ARG A 84 -2.46 -18.00 -2.33
N TRP A 85 -2.24 -17.05 -1.42
CA TRP A 85 -2.75 -15.69 -1.53
C TRP A 85 -2.32 -15.02 -2.84
N GLN A 86 -3.29 -14.33 -3.46
CA GLN A 86 -3.09 -13.48 -4.63
C GLN A 86 -3.84 -12.19 -4.40
N VAL A 87 -3.28 -11.07 -4.85
CA VAL A 87 -3.97 -9.78 -4.78
C VAL A 87 -5.28 -9.87 -5.58
N PRO A 88 -6.45 -9.57 -5.00
CA PRO A 88 -7.72 -9.74 -5.70
C PRO A 88 -7.83 -8.83 -6.92
N SER A 89 -8.13 -9.42 -8.08
CA SER A 89 -8.33 -8.67 -9.34
C SER A 89 -9.48 -7.68 -9.25
N SER A 90 -10.48 -7.95 -8.40
CA SER A 90 -11.63 -7.07 -8.15
C SER A 90 -11.24 -5.66 -7.69
N LEU A 91 -10.07 -5.49 -7.06
CA LEU A 91 -9.56 -4.18 -6.65
C LEU A 91 -9.16 -3.28 -7.84
N TYR A 92 -8.97 -3.86 -9.03
CA TYR A 92 -8.49 -3.17 -10.23
C TYR A 92 -9.58 -2.90 -11.26
N SER A 93 -10.82 -2.63 -10.80
CA SER A 93 -11.98 -2.38 -11.67
C SER A 93 -11.80 -1.24 -12.70
N LYS A 94 -10.79 -0.37 -12.51
CA LYS A 94 -10.43 0.75 -13.40
C LYS A 94 -9.29 0.44 -14.38
N GLY A 95 -8.72 -0.77 -14.35
CA GLY A 95 -7.58 -1.19 -15.17
C GLY A 95 -7.77 -2.58 -15.79
N LEU A 96 -6.81 -3.01 -16.62
CA LEU A 96 -6.85 -4.33 -17.27
C LEU A 96 -6.67 -5.50 -16.29
N LEU A 97 -6.13 -5.27 -15.09
CA LEU A 97 -6.04 -6.32 -14.05
C LEU A 97 -7.42 -6.77 -13.55
N GLY A 98 -8.42 -5.88 -13.53
CA GLY A 98 -9.76 -6.19 -13.03
C GLY A 98 -10.77 -6.59 -14.10
N SER A 99 -10.41 -6.57 -15.38
CA SER A 99 -11.31 -7.02 -16.45
C SER A 99 -11.35 -8.55 -16.54
N ASP A 100 -12.41 -9.14 -15.98
CA ASP A 100 -12.70 -10.59 -16.02
C ASP A 100 -12.98 -11.11 -17.46
N THR A 101 -13.17 -10.20 -18.42
CA THR A 101 -13.42 -10.54 -19.82
C THR A 101 -12.12 -10.81 -20.59
N SER A 102 -11.69 -12.08 -20.57
CA SER A 102 -10.94 -12.71 -21.67
C SER A 102 -9.56 -12.12 -22.07
N LEU A 103 -8.57 -12.26 -21.18
CA LEU A 103 -7.18 -12.50 -21.62
C LEU A 103 -7.09 -13.76 -22.50
N GLY A 104 -8.06 -14.66 -22.36
CA GLY A 104 -8.19 -15.92 -23.11
C GLY A 104 -8.46 -15.81 -24.61
N ASN A 105 -8.53 -14.62 -25.21
CA ASN A 105 -8.67 -14.46 -26.67
C ASN A 105 -7.40 -13.94 -27.37
N ILE A 106 -6.43 -13.41 -26.61
CA ILE A 106 -5.16 -12.98 -27.20
C ILE A 106 -4.22 -14.17 -27.15
N SER A 107 -3.82 -14.68 -28.31
CA SER A 107 -2.84 -15.75 -28.32
C SER A 107 -1.50 -15.22 -27.78
N TRP A 108 -0.91 -15.92 -26.81
CA TRP A 108 0.38 -15.56 -26.22
C TRP A 108 1.50 -15.63 -27.28
N SER A 109 1.34 -16.48 -28.31
CA SER A 109 2.32 -16.73 -29.37
C SER A 109 2.09 -15.99 -30.70
N THR A 110 1.17 -15.01 -30.78
CA THR A 110 0.93 -14.26 -32.04
C THR A 110 2.18 -13.53 -32.55
N SER A 111 2.29 -13.40 -33.88
CA SER A 111 3.26 -12.53 -34.55
C SER A 111 3.14 -11.06 -34.12
N GLU A 112 1.95 -10.64 -33.67
CA GLU A 112 1.64 -9.28 -33.23
C GLU A 112 2.13 -8.93 -31.81
N SER A 113 2.58 -9.91 -31.02
CA SER A 113 3.22 -9.64 -29.73
C SER A 113 4.45 -8.74 -29.90
N THR A 114 4.56 -7.67 -29.12
CA THR A 114 5.80 -6.87 -29.09
C THR A 114 6.90 -7.53 -28.27
N VAL A 115 6.57 -8.55 -27.48
CA VAL A 115 7.51 -9.32 -26.64
C VAL A 115 7.53 -10.82 -26.96
N ALA A 116 8.64 -11.47 -26.69
CA ALA A 116 8.86 -12.90 -26.76
C ALA A 116 9.21 -13.46 -25.37
N PHE A 117 8.75 -14.68 -25.07
CA PHE A 117 9.07 -15.41 -23.85
C PHE A 117 9.90 -16.65 -24.22
N THR A 118 11.01 -16.87 -23.53
CA THR A 118 11.86 -18.05 -23.67
C THR A 118 12.23 -18.59 -22.30
N TYR A 119 12.52 -19.88 -22.19
CA TYR A 119 12.89 -20.50 -20.91
C TYR A 119 13.94 -21.61 -21.09
N THR A 120 14.71 -21.85 -20.03
CA THR A 120 15.59 -23.02 -19.86
C THR A 120 14.85 -24.06 -19.04
N SER A 121 14.94 -25.35 -19.39
CA SER A 121 14.15 -26.39 -18.69
C SER A 121 14.77 -26.87 -17.37
N SER A 122 16.10 -26.85 -17.20
CA SER A 122 16.78 -27.34 -15.98
C SER A 122 18.18 -26.72 -15.83
N PRO A 123 18.44 -25.95 -14.75
CA PRO A 123 17.43 -25.36 -13.87
C PRO A 123 16.48 -24.43 -14.66
N PHE A 124 15.24 -24.30 -14.18
CA PHE A 124 14.25 -23.43 -14.78
C PHE A 124 14.66 -21.97 -14.64
N THR A 125 14.74 -21.29 -15.77
CA THR A 125 14.91 -19.83 -15.87
C THR A 125 14.07 -19.34 -17.04
N PHE A 126 13.69 -18.06 -17.05
CA PHE A 126 12.97 -17.47 -18.16
C PHE A 126 13.50 -16.08 -18.52
N GLN A 127 13.27 -15.70 -19.77
CA GLN A 127 13.61 -14.39 -20.30
C GLN A 127 12.41 -13.83 -21.07
N VAL A 128 12.17 -12.53 -20.91
CA VAL A 128 11.21 -11.76 -21.72
C VAL A 128 11.98 -10.72 -22.52
N THR A 129 11.80 -10.74 -23.84
CA THR A 129 12.57 -9.91 -24.77
C THR A 129 11.65 -9.16 -25.71
N ARG A 130 11.87 -7.87 -25.90
CA ARG A 130 11.13 -7.07 -26.89
C ARG A 130 11.61 -7.42 -28.31
N LYS A 131 10.68 -7.79 -29.18
CA LYS A 131 10.97 -8.30 -30.52
C LYS A 131 11.52 -7.24 -31.47
N SER A 132 11.15 -5.98 -31.30
CA SER A 132 11.50 -4.90 -32.24
C SER A 132 12.99 -4.56 -32.24
N ASP A 133 13.66 -4.72 -31.10
CA ASP A 133 15.06 -4.35 -30.90
C ASP A 133 15.90 -5.44 -30.23
N GLY A 134 15.30 -6.55 -29.79
CA GLY A 134 15.99 -7.61 -29.07
C GLY A 134 16.34 -7.25 -27.62
N TYR A 135 15.80 -6.15 -27.08
CA TYR A 135 16.12 -5.73 -25.72
C TYR A 135 15.44 -6.65 -24.69
N VAL A 136 16.25 -7.27 -23.84
CA VAL A 136 15.84 -8.10 -22.71
C VAL A 136 15.19 -7.22 -21.63
N LEU A 137 13.93 -7.51 -21.32
CA LEU A 137 13.11 -6.78 -20.35
C LEU A 137 13.09 -7.45 -18.97
N PHE A 138 13.34 -8.76 -18.92
CA PHE A 138 13.46 -9.54 -17.70
C PHE A 138 14.29 -10.79 -17.99
N ASP A 139 15.24 -11.13 -17.12
CA ASP A 139 16.07 -12.32 -17.24
C ASP A 139 16.27 -12.98 -15.87
N SER A 140 15.56 -14.09 -15.64
CA SER A 140 15.55 -14.74 -14.34
C SER A 140 16.80 -15.57 -14.03
N SER A 141 17.83 -15.56 -14.89
CA SER A 141 18.99 -16.46 -14.77
C SER A 141 20.05 -16.01 -13.77
N ALA A 142 19.96 -14.78 -13.24
CA ALA A 142 20.95 -14.22 -12.33
C ALA A 142 20.96 -14.86 -10.93
N LEU A 143 19.89 -15.59 -10.55
CA LEU A 143 19.76 -16.23 -9.25
C LEU A 143 18.79 -17.41 -9.35
N SER A 144 19.03 -18.47 -8.56
CA SER A 144 18.11 -19.62 -8.50
C SER A 144 16.75 -19.22 -7.92
N LEU A 145 15.68 -19.74 -8.55
CA LEU A 145 14.31 -19.59 -8.08
C LEU A 145 14.10 -20.40 -6.80
N VAL A 146 13.62 -19.74 -5.75
CA VAL A 146 13.25 -20.37 -4.47
C VAL A 146 11.81 -19.99 -4.15
N VAL A 147 10.96 -20.98 -3.84
CA VAL A 147 9.56 -20.76 -3.48
C VAL A 147 9.23 -21.62 -2.27
N LYS A 148 9.18 -21.00 -1.10
CA LYS A 148 8.77 -21.57 0.19
C LYS A 148 7.45 -20.91 0.61
N ASP A 149 6.86 -21.39 1.71
CA ASP A 149 5.60 -20.82 2.19
C ASP A 149 5.72 -19.32 2.56
N LYS A 150 6.77 -18.96 3.28
CA LYS A 150 7.00 -17.58 3.78
C LYS A 150 8.30 -16.96 3.27
N TYR A 151 8.81 -17.45 2.14
CA TYR A 151 10.00 -16.92 1.49
C TYR A 151 10.02 -17.27 0.01
N LEU A 152 9.91 -16.26 -0.85
CA LEU A 152 10.07 -16.41 -2.28
C LEU A 152 11.24 -15.53 -2.74
N GLN A 153 12.14 -16.11 -3.53
CA GLN A 153 13.31 -15.44 -4.09
C GLN A 153 13.32 -15.60 -5.60
N VAL A 154 13.47 -14.49 -6.31
CA VAL A 154 13.70 -14.45 -7.75
C VAL A 154 14.51 -13.20 -8.07
N ALA A 155 15.31 -13.24 -9.13
CA ALA A 155 16.04 -12.07 -9.60
C ALA A 155 15.74 -11.78 -11.07
N THR A 156 16.03 -10.56 -11.51
CA THR A 156 16.29 -10.28 -12.92
C THR A 156 17.71 -9.76 -13.09
N ALA A 157 18.44 -10.25 -14.08
CA ALA A 157 19.68 -9.63 -14.52
C ALA A 157 19.40 -8.22 -15.06
N VAL A 158 20.34 -7.31 -14.83
CA VAL A 158 20.31 -5.92 -15.27
C VAL A 158 21.67 -5.60 -15.88
N ASN A 159 21.68 -5.20 -17.14
CA ASN A 159 22.90 -4.83 -17.84
C ASN A 159 23.48 -3.53 -17.27
N ASP A 160 24.81 -3.37 -17.37
CA ASP A 160 25.55 -2.21 -16.86
C ASP A 160 25.09 -0.85 -17.42
N ASP A 161 24.44 -0.84 -18.60
CA ASP A 161 23.94 0.37 -19.25
C ASP A 161 22.50 0.74 -18.86
N VAL A 162 21.85 -0.03 -17.98
CA VAL A 162 20.46 0.19 -17.56
C VAL A 162 20.40 0.99 -16.26
N SER A 163 19.73 2.14 -16.32
CA SER A 163 19.35 2.94 -15.16
C SER A 163 18.00 2.49 -14.61
N VAL A 164 17.90 2.34 -13.28
CA VAL A 164 16.71 1.80 -12.59
C VAL A 164 16.01 2.88 -11.75
N TYR A 165 14.68 2.90 -11.80
CA TYR A 165 13.82 3.84 -11.04
C TYR A 165 12.59 3.10 -10.49
N GLY A 166 12.17 3.36 -9.24
CA GLY A 166 10.97 2.74 -8.66
C GLY A 166 11.16 2.30 -7.21
N PHE A 167 10.59 1.13 -6.86
CA PHE A 167 10.67 0.53 -5.52
C PHE A 167 10.14 1.46 -4.42
N GLY A 168 8.97 2.05 -4.64
CA GLY A 168 8.36 2.97 -3.69
C GLY A 168 7.65 2.23 -2.55
N GLU A 169 7.42 2.83 -1.39
CA GLU A 169 7.75 4.21 -1.02
C GLU A 169 8.95 4.29 -0.06
N SER A 170 9.94 5.12 -0.39
CA SER A 170 11.04 5.46 0.51
C SER A 170 11.62 6.82 0.15
N THR A 171 12.08 7.58 1.15
CA THR A 171 12.80 8.84 0.92
C THR A 171 14.24 8.55 0.54
N GLN A 172 14.64 9.09 -0.62
CA GLN A 172 15.93 8.84 -1.26
C GLN A 172 16.54 10.16 -1.72
N ASN A 173 17.87 10.24 -1.69
CA ASN A 173 18.59 11.44 -2.17
C ASN A 173 18.54 11.58 -3.71
N THR A 174 18.29 10.48 -4.41
CA THR A 174 18.24 10.42 -5.87
C THR A 174 17.03 9.61 -6.33
N MET A 175 16.46 9.99 -7.49
CA MET A 175 15.40 9.21 -8.13
C MET A 175 15.92 7.85 -8.63
N HIS A 176 17.19 7.81 -9.05
CA HIS A 176 17.88 6.61 -9.49
C HIS A 176 18.09 5.63 -8.32
N VAL A 177 17.86 4.35 -8.56
CA VAL A 177 18.21 3.25 -7.65
C VAL A 177 19.64 2.83 -7.94
N ASN A 178 20.53 2.99 -6.96
CA ASN A 178 21.94 2.66 -7.11
C ASN A 178 22.21 1.19 -6.78
N THR A 179 23.28 0.64 -7.35
CA THR A 179 23.80 -0.67 -6.93
C THR A 179 24.17 -0.61 -5.44
N GLY A 180 23.69 -1.59 -4.67
CA GLY A 180 23.74 -1.63 -3.21
C GLY A 180 22.47 -1.11 -2.51
N ASP A 181 21.55 -0.47 -3.25
CA ASP A 181 20.29 -0.01 -2.66
C ASP A 181 19.36 -1.20 -2.41
N ARG A 182 18.89 -1.30 -1.16
CA ARG A 182 17.78 -2.17 -0.75
C ARG A 182 16.63 -1.29 -0.30
N ARG A 183 15.43 -1.57 -0.81
CA ARG A 183 14.19 -0.89 -0.42
C ARG A 183 13.17 -1.93 0.02
N THR A 184 12.65 -1.74 1.22
CA THR A 184 11.63 -2.60 1.82
C THR A 184 10.26 -2.06 1.50
N LEU A 185 9.32 -2.93 1.15
CA LEU A 185 7.95 -2.59 0.82
C LEU A 185 7.03 -3.20 1.87
N TRP A 186 6.69 -2.37 2.85
CA TRP A 186 5.75 -2.67 3.94
C TRP A 186 5.22 -1.33 4.44
N ALA A 187 3.93 -1.05 4.22
CA ALA A 187 3.31 0.21 4.58
C ALA A 187 3.50 0.48 6.08
N ARG A 188 4.06 1.63 6.45
CA ARG A 188 4.41 1.94 7.83
C ARG A 188 4.25 3.42 8.12
N ASP A 189 3.66 3.71 9.27
CA ASP A 189 3.63 5.04 9.85
C ASP A 189 5.05 5.45 10.28
N GLN A 190 5.80 5.97 9.30
CA GLN A 190 7.16 6.45 9.42
C GLN A 190 7.26 7.78 8.69
N GLY A 191 7.63 8.84 9.42
CA GLY A 191 7.83 10.16 8.81
C GLY A 191 8.84 10.12 7.67
N SER A 192 8.48 10.69 6.52
CA SER A 192 9.31 10.71 5.30
C SER A 192 10.58 11.55 5.42
N ALA A 193 10.73 12.33 6.50
CA ALA A 193 12.01 12.91 6.87
C ALA A 193 13.10 11.85 7.17
N VAL A 194 12.71 10.60 7.46
CA VAL A 194 13.65 9.49 7.66
C VAL A 194 13.95 8.81 6.32
N HIS A 195 15.22 8.85 5.93
CA HIS A 195 15.70 8.26 4.68
C HIS A 195 15.93 6.75 4.81
N ASN A 196 15.88 6.05 3.68
CA ASN A 196 16.28 4.63 3.55
C ASN A 196 15.50 3.65 4.44
N THR A 197 14.24 3.97 4.73
CA THR A 197 13.29 3.09 5.41
C THR A 197 12.01 2.97 4.59
N ASN A 198 11.21 1.94 4.85
CA ASN A 198 9.86 1.82 4.29
C ASN A 198 8.93 2.86 4.90
N LEU A 199 8.12 3.49 4.05
CA LEU A 199 7.16 4.53 4.42
C LEU A 199 5.73 4.04 4.19
N TYR A 200 4.83 4.94 3.81
CA TYR A 200 3.38 4.73 3.80
C TYR A 200 2.92 3.79 2.68
N GLY A 201 3.52 3.89 1.49
CA GLY A 201 3.13 3.12 0.31
C GLY A 201 4.02 1.92 -0.03
N SER A 202 3.44 0.96 -0.76
CA SER A 202 4.14 -0.21 -1.32
C SER A 202 3.89 -0.31 -2.83
N HIS A 203 4.93 -0.06 -3.61
CA HIS A 203 4.90 0.00 -5.09
C HIS A 203 5.99 -0.92 -5.67
N PRO A 204 5.71 -2.23 -5.80
CA PRO A 204 6.63 -3.25 -6.34
C PRO A 204 6.78 -3.15 -7.87
N PHE A 205 7.05 -1.94 -8.34
CA PHE A 205 7.25 -1.58 -9.74
C PHE A 205 8.62 -0.93 -9.92
N PHE A 206 9.27 -1.24 -11.04
CA PHE A 206 10.41 -0.48 -11.52
C PHE A 206 10.36 -0.22 -13.01
N MET A 207 11.05 0.85 -13.41
CA MET A 207 11.36 1.19 -14.80
C MET A 207 12.86 1.06 -15.02
N GLY A 208 13.25 0.29 -16.02
CA GLY A 208 14.63 0.24 -16.52
C GLY A 208 14.75 1.05 -17.81
N ILE A 209 15.78 1.87 -17.94
CA ILE A 209 16.09 2.67 -19.14
C ILE A 209 17.54 2.38 -19.56
N ASN A 210 17.75 1.86 -20.76
CA ASN A 210 19.09 1.55 -21.27
C ASN A 210 19.81 2.79 -21.86
N GLY A 211 21.06 2.62 -22.29
CA GLY A 211 21.89 3.69 -22.85
C GLY A 211 21.33 4.34 -24.13
N ASP A 212 20.46 3.63 -24.86
CA ASP A 212 19.78 4.12 -26.06
C ASP A 212 18.44 4.84 -25.74
N GLY A 213 18.09 4.97 -24.46
CA GLY A 213 16.83 5.56 -24.00
C GLY A 213 15.61 4.66 -24.20
N LYS A 214 15.81 3.37 -24.48
CA LYS A 214 14.72 2.37 -24.51
C LYS A 214 14.37 1.98 -23.09
N ALA A 215 13.08 2.01 -22.80
CA ALA A 215 12.54 1.71 -21.48
C ALA A 215 11.71 0.43 -21.48
N HIS A 216 11.57 -0.15 -20.29
CA HIS A 216 10.61 -1.19 -19.96
C HIS A 216 10.18 -1.01 -18.51
N GLY A 217 9.12 -1.69 -18.09
CA GLY A 217 8.72 -1.70 -16.69
C GLY A 217 8.32 -3.09 -16.23
N VAL A 218 8.49 -3.35 -14.94
CA VAL A 218 8.15 -4.64 -14.32
C VAL A 218 7.39 -4.36 -13.04
N LEU A 219 6.15 -4.83 -12.97
CA LEU A 219 5.35 -4.90 -11.76
C LEU A 219 5.39 -6.34 -11.23
N LEU A 220 5.67 -6.53 -9.95
CA LEU A 220 5.34 -7.75 -9.22
C LEU A 220 4.03 -7.52 -8.47
N LEU A 221 2.93 -8.12 -8.90
CA LEU A 221 1.63 -7.99 -8.23
C LEU A 221 1.59 -8.90 -6.99
N ASN A 222 2.23 -8.46 -5.92
CA ASN A 222 2.29 -9.15 -4.63
C ASN A 222 2.20 -8.10 -3.50
N SER A 223 1.30 -8.32 -2.55
CA SER A 223 1.03 -7.38 -1.45
C SER A 223 1.71 -7.76 -0.14
N ASN A 224 2.40 -8.91 -0.06
CA ASN A 224 3.15 -9.29 1.13
C ASN A 224 4.39 -8.39 1.29
N GLY A 225 4.92 -8.33 2.52
CA GLY A 225 6.16 -7.62 2.80
C GLY A 225 7.33 -8.17 1.98
N MET A 226 8.15 -7.29 1.43
CA MET A 226 9.30 -7.71 0.61
C MET A 226 10.49 -6.76 0.70
N ASP A 227 11.68 -7.32 0.52
CA ASP A 227 12.90 -6.57 0.22
C ASP A 227 13.17 -6.64 -1.29
N MET A 228 13.33 -5.48 -1.92
CA MET A 228 13.81 -5.33 -3.29
C MET A 228 15.21 -4.73 -3.28
N THR A 229 16.19 -5.47 -3.77
CA THR A 229 17.60 -5.06 -3.74
C THR A 229 18.16 -4.99 -5.15
N PHE A 230 18.82 -3.89 -5.50
CA PHE A 230 19.63 -3.80 -6.72
C PHE A 230 21.11 -3.92 -6.38
N GLU A 231 21.75 -5.03 -6.73
CA GLU A 231 23.17 -5.25 -6.48
C GLU A 231 23.78 -6.19 -7.52
N ASP A 232 25.10 -6.14 -7.74
CA ASP A 232 25.83 -7.08 -8.60
C ASP A 232 25.18 -7.35 -9.99
N GLY A 233 24.66 -6.30 -10.63
CA GLY A 233 24.01 -6.41 -11.95
C GLY A 233 22.69 -7.19 -11.93
N LYS A 234 21.98 -7.24 -10.80
CA LYS A 234 20.67 -7.89 -10.68
C LYS A 234 19.75 -7.18 -9.69
N ILE A 235 18.46 -7.22 -9.97
CA ILE A 235 17.41 -6.85 -9.01
C ILE A 235 16.90 -8.14 -8.40
N VAL A 236 17.00 -8.28 -7.07
CA VAL A 236 16.53 -9.45 -6.32
C VAL A 236 15.27 -9.09 -5.54
N TYR A 237 14.26 -9.93 -5.65
CA TYR A 237 13.02 -9.90 -4.89
C TYR A 237 13.09 -10.96 -3.79
N GLN A 238 12.85 -10.56 -2.54
CA GLN A 238 12.67 -11.48 -1.42
C GLN A 238 11.36 -11.14 -0.71
N THR A 239 10.29 -11.88 -1.01
CA THR A 239 8.95 -11.65 -0.42
C THR A 239 8.60 -12.73 0.60
N ILE A 240 7.89 -12.32 1.65
CA ILE A 240 7.51 -13.20 2.77
C ILE A 240 6.24 -14.01 2.50
N GLY A 241 5.64 -13.93 1.32
CA GLY A 241 4.40 -14.67 1.05
C GLY A 241 3.83 -14.45 -0.34
N GLY A 242 2.60 -14.93 -0.53
CA GLY A 242 1.87 -14.81 -1.79
C GLY A 242 2.50 -15.63 -2.91
N ILE A 243 2.40 -15.12 -4.14
CA ILE A 243 2.93 -15.73 -5.36
C ILE A 243 3.82 -14.75 -6.13
N LEU A 244 4.52 -15.23 -7.17
CA LEU A 244 5.25 -14.36 -8.09
C LEU A 244 4.39 -14.07 -9.32
N ASP A 245 3.70 -12.93 -9.34
CA ASP A 245 2.82 -12.54 -10.46
C ASP A 245 3.38 -11.31 -11.19
N PHE A 246 4.27 -11.56 -12.16
CA PHE A 246 4.95 -10.50 -12.88
C PHE A 246 4.11 -9.99 -14.05
N HIS A 247 4.00 -8.67 -14.16
CA HIS A 247 3.51 -7.99 -15.36
C HIS A 247 4.62 -7.12 -15.94
N ILE A 248 5.10 -7.51 -17.11
CA ILE A 248 6.24 -6.87 -17.79
C ILE A 248 5.70 -6.05 -18.96
N VAL A 249 5.92 -4.73 -18.90
CA VAL A 249 5.46 -3.77 -19.91
C VAL A 249 6.59 -3.39 -20.85
N ALA A 250 6.31 -3.41 -22.15
CA ALA A 250 7.31 -3.39 -23.21
C ALA A 250 7.89 -2.00 -23.55
N GLY A 251 7.26 -0.88 -23.16
CA GLY A 251 7.65 0.47 -23.59
C GLY A 251 7.34 0.73 -25.08
N PRO A 252 8.20 1.41 -25.88
CA PRO A 252 9.63 1.53 -25.67
C PRO A 252 10.16 2.85 -25.11
N SER A 253 9.35 3.90 -25.00
CA SER A 253 9.77 5.11 -24.28
C SER A 253 9.36 5.04 -22.81
N PRO A 254 9.97 5.83 -21.92
CA PRO A 254 9.49 5.99 -20.54
C PRO A 254 8.00 6.37 -20.46
N ALA A 255 7.51 7.19 -21.40
CA ALA A 255 6.11 7.58 -21.45
C ALA A 255 5.18 6.40 -21.80
N ASP A 256 5.62 5.53 -22.71
CA ASP A 256 4.88 4.31 -23.06
C ASP A 256 4.82 3.35 -21.88
N VAL A 257 5.92 3.19 -21.14
CA VAL A 257 5.96 2.37 -19.92
C VAL A 257 4.95 2.86 -18.89
N VAL A 258 4.94 4.17 -18.58
CA VAL A 258 3.93 4.75 -17.66
C VAL A 258 2.52 4.54 -18.19
N SER A 259 2.31 4.70 -19.50
CA SER A 259 0.99 4.50 -20.10
C SER A 259 0.52 3.04 -20.02
N GLN A 260 1.40 2.07 -20.28
CA GLN A 260 1.08 0.65 -20.22
C GLN A 260 0.84 0.21 -18.76
N TYR A 261 1.70 0.64 -17.83
CA TYR A 261 1.54 0.37 -16.40
C TYR A 261 0.21 0.93 -15.86
N THR A 262 -0.11 2.19 -16.14
CA THR A 262 -1.39 2.77 -15.71
C THR A 262 -2.60 2.24 -16.50
N GLY A 263 -2.41 1.72 -17.72
CA GLY A 263 -3.45 0.96 -18.40
C GLY A 263 -3.76 -0.36 -17.68
N LEU A 264 -2.73 -0.99 -17.10
CA LEU A 264 -2.83 -2.23 -16.35
C LEU A 264 -3.51 -2.03 -14.98
N THR A 265 -2.98 -1.11 -14.17
CA THR A 265 -3.41 -0.90 -12.77
C THR A 265 -4.59 0.06 -12.62
N GLY A 266 -4.86 0.89 -13.63
CA GLY A 266 -5.91 1.91 -13.60
C GLY A 266 -5.34 3.30 -13.88
N ARG A 267 -6.00 4.02 -14.79
CA ARG A 267 -5.53 5.36 -15.18
C ARG A 267 -5.72 6.32 -14.01
N PRO A 268 -4.75 7.23 -13.75
CA PRO A 268 -4.94 8.27 -12.76
C PRO A 268 -6.25 9.02 -12.98
N LYS A 269 -7.06 9.15 -11.93
CA LYS A 269 -8.36 9.82 -12.05
C LYS A 269 -8.17 11.29 -12.41
N LEU A 270 -9.15 11.83 -13.13
CA LEU A 270 -9.21 13.26 -13.37
C LEU A 270 -9.68 13.97 -12.09
N MET A 271 -8.87 14.88 -11.57
CA MET A 271 -9.18 15.64 -10.36
C MET A 271 -10.18 16.78 -10.65
N PRO A 272 -10.96 17.22 -9.66
CA PRO A 272 -11.77 18.43 -9.80
C PRO A 272 -10.86 19.66 -9.98
N TYR A 273 -11.28 20.65 -10.77
CA TYR A 273 -10.41 21.76 -11.16
C TYR A 273 -9.86 22.58 -9.98
N TRP A 274 -10.64 22.72 -8.91
CA TRP A 274 -10.25 23.46 -7.71
C TRP A 274 -9.07 22.82 -6.97
N SER A 275 -8.81 21.52 -7.15
CA SER A 275 -7.72 20.83 -6.44
C SER A 275 -6.33 21.17 -6.99
N TYR A 276 -6.25 21.91 -8.09
CA TYR A 276 -4.99 22.46 -8.61
C TYR A 276 -4.66 23.84 -8.02
N GLY A 277 -5.59 24.41 -7.24
CA GLY A 277 -5.41 25.67 -6.53
C GLY A 277 -4.47 25.54 -5.35
N PHE A 278 -4.34 26.61 -4.56
CA PHE A 278 -3.49 26.57 -3.36
C PHE A 278 -4.29 26.09 -2.13
N HIS A 279 -3.69 25.18 -1.35
CA HIS A 279 -4.28 24.54 -0.19
C HIS A 279 -3.54 24.97 1.09
N GLN A 280 -4.28 25.29 2.16
CA GLN A 280 -3.71 25.59 3.49
C GLN A 280 -4.22 24.59 4.53
N CYS A 281 -3.30 23.90 5.20
CA CYS A 281 -3.57 22.98 6.30
C CYS A 281 -2.63 23.23 7.48
N ARG A 282 -2.99 22.75 8.67
CA ARG A 282 -2.12 22.70 9.86
C ARG A 282 -2.76 21.82 10.93
N TYR A 283 -2.02 20.86 11.46
CA TYR A 283 -2.30 20.28 12.77
C TYR A 283 -2.11 21.32 13.89
N GLY A 284 -3.17 21.62 14.63
CA GLY A 284 -3.20 22.55 15.75
C GLY A 284 -4.00 23.83 15.51
N TYR A 285 -4.84 23.89 14.47
CA TYR A 285 -5.86 24.95 14.41
C TYR A 285 -6.97 24.62 15.40
N ASN A 286 -6.96 25.29 16.55
CA ASN A 286 -7.75 24.89 17.72
C ASN A 286 -9.18 25.46 17.78
N SER A 287 -9.69 26.07 16.71
CA SER A 287 -11.09 26.53 16.64
C SER A 287 -11.46 26.97 15.22
N SER A 288 -12.77 26.99 14.93
CA SER A 288 -13.35 27.61 13.73
C SER A 288 -12.97 29.08 13.56
N ALA A 289 -12.76 29.82 14.66
CA ALA A 289 -12.27 31.20 14.64
C ALA A 289 -10.83 31.29 14.12
N SER A 290 -9.97 30.33 14.48
CA SER A 290 -8.60 30.22 13.94
C SER A 290 -8.63 29.96 12.43
N LEU A 291 -9.54 29.09 11.94
CA LEU A 291 -9.70 28.85 10.50
C LEU A 291 -10.14 30.12 9.76
N ARG A 292 -11.15 30.84 10.27
CA ARG A 292 -11.60 32.14 9.70
C ARG A 292 -10.48 33.16 9.63
N GLU A 293 -9.68 33.27 10.69
CA GLU A 293 -8.58 34.22 10.73
C GLU A 293 -7.54 33.93 9.64
N VAL A 294 -7.20 32.66 9.43
CA VAL A 294 -6.28 32.25 8.34
C VAL A 294 -6.84 32.66 6.98
N VAL A 295 -8.08 32.30 6.67
CA VAL A 295 -8.74 32.67 5.41
C VAL A 295 -8.76 34.19 5.22
N ARG A 296 -9.10 34.94 6.29
CA ARG A 296 -9.12 36.41 6.29
C ARG A 296 -7.75 36.99 5.98
N GLN A 297 -6.67 36.43 6.53
CA GLN A 297 -5.32 36.92 6.31
C GLN A 297 -4.82 36.65 4.89
N TYR A 298 -5.08 35.47 4.33
CA TYR A 298 -4.79 35.19 2.91
C TYR A 298 -5.45 36.22 2.00
N LYS A 299 -6.74 36.50 2.23
CA LYS A 299 -7.50 37.52 1.51
C LYS A 299 -6.93 38.93 1.71
N ALA A 300 -6.62 39.33 2.96
CA ALA A 300 -6.08 40.64 3.27
C ALA A 300 -4.71 40.90 2.61
N HIS A 301 -3.93 39.85 2.41
CA HIS A 301 -2.62 39.91 1.77
C HIS A 301 -2.64 39.60 0.26
N ASN A 302 -3.81 39.42 -0.36
CA ASN A 302 -3.97 39.07 -1.78
C ASN A 302 -3.19 37.81 -2.19
N ILE A 303 -3.13 36.82 -1.31
CA ILE A 303 -2.52 35.52 -1.59
C ILE A 303 -3.64 34.55 -2.02
N PRO A 304 -3.55 33.89 -3.19
CA PRO A 304 -4.53 32.90 -3.60
C PRO A 304 -4.68 31.77 -2.58
N LEU A 305 -5.92 31.46 -2.21
CA LEU A 305 -6.28 30.33 -1.37
C LEU A 305 -7.56 29.73 -1.94
N ASP A 306 -7.49 28.50 -2.43
CA ASP A 306 -8.63 27.78 -2.98
C ASP A 306 -9.26 26.86 -1.93
N VAL A 307 -8.44 26.27 -1.05
CA VAL A 307 -8.89 25.22 -0.14
C VAL A 307 -8.37 25.43 1.27
N MET A 308 -9.29 25.54 2.24
CA MET A 308 -8.96 25.50 3.66
C MET A 308 -9.15 24.08 4.19
N TRP A 309 -8.16 23.58 4.92
CA TRP A 309 -8.19 22.25 5.50
C TRP A 309 -8.32 22.34 7.02
N THR A 310 -8.87 21.29 7.61
CA THR A 310 -8.81 21.08 9.05
C THR A 310 -8.23 19.70 9.34
N ASP A 311 -7.29 19.67 10.27
CA ASP A 311 -6.75 18.44 10.85
C ASP A 311 -7.67 17.94 11.97
N ILE A 312 -7.29 16.90 12.70
CA ILE A 312 -8.11 16.20 13.72
C ILE A 312 -8.65 17.11 14.83
N ASP A 313 -8.14 18.34 14.96
CA ASP A 313 -8.59 19.35 15.93
C ASP A 313 -10.09 19.66 15.86
N TYR A 314 -10.74 19.47 14.70
CA TYR A 314 -12.17 19.77 14.55
C TYR A 314 -13.08 18.77 15.26
N MET A 315 -12.59 17.55 15.49
CA MET A 315 -13.35 16.42 16.00
C MET A 315 -13.55 16.56 17.51
N LYS A 316 -14.70 16.13 18.02
CA LYS A 316 -14.90 15.94 19.46
C LYS A 316 -13.98 14.79 19.89
N ASP A 317 -13.05 15.05 20.79
CA ASP A 317 -12.14 14.03 21.35
C ASP A 317 -11.43 13.17 20.28
N TYR A 318 -11.16 13.73 19.10
CA TYR A 318 -10.55 13.05 17.93
C TYR A 318 -11.41 11.92 17.34
N GLU A 319 -12.73 11.93 17.58
CA GLU A 319 -13.69 10.96 17.05
C GLU A 319 -14.12 11.34 15.63
N ASP A 320 -13.90 10.46 14.65
CA ASP A 320 -14.36 10.69 13.28
C ASP A 320 -15.86 11.00 13.20
N PHE A 321 -16.23 11.77 12.17
CA PHE A 321 -17.62 12.17 11.87
C PHE A 321 -18.30 13.02 12.95
N THR A 322 -17.52 13.63 13.85
CA THR A 322 -18.02 14.54 14.90
C THR A 322 -17.48 15.97 14.72
N LEU A 323 -18.00 16.89 15.52
CA LEU A 323 -17.48 18.26 15.68
C LEU A 323 -17.28 18.54 17.17
N ASP A 324 -16.16 19.15 17.55
CA ASP A 324 -15.94 19.64 18.92
C ASP A 324 -17.01 20.70 19.25
N PRO A 325 -17.88 20.47 20.24
CA PRO A 325 -19.02 21.34 20.51
C PRO A 325 -18.64 22.70 21.12
N VAL A 326 -17.38 22.89 21.51
CA VAL A 326 -16.85 24.12 22.11
C VAL A 326 -16.03 24.92 21.09
N ASN A 327 -15.07 24.26 20.44
CA ASN A 327 -14.11 24.91 19.54
C ASN A 327 -14.57 24.95 18.08
N PHE A 328 -15.44 24.01 17.69
CA PHE A 328 -15.99 23.87 16.34
C PHE A 328 -17.50 23.62 16.36
N PRO A 329 -18.30 24.42 17.11
CA PRO A 329 -19.73 24.15 17.24
C PRO A 329 -20.42 24.15 15.88
N GLU A 330 -21.35 23.21 15.68
CA GLU A 330 -22.04 22.96 14.40
C GLU A 330 -22.60 24.24 13.75
N SER A 331 -23.22 25.13 14.54
CA SER A 331 -23.76 26.38 14.03
C SER A 331 -22.67 27.28 13.44
N ASP A 332 -21.51 27.33 14.08
CA ASP A 332 -20.40 28.16 13.64
C ASP A 332 -19.67 27.55 12.45
N MET A 333 -19.54 26.23 12.40
CA MET A 333 -19.03 25.52 11.23
C MET A 333 -19.93 25.69 10.00
N THR A 334 -21.25 25.64 10.20
CA THR A 334 -22.24 25.92 9.14
C THR A 334 -22.03 27.32 8.55
N GLU A 335 -21.87 28.34 9.41
CA GLU A 335 -21.62 29.71 8.96
C GLU A 335 -20.26 29.84 8.24
N LEU A 336 -19.20 29.23 8.78
CA LEU A 336 -17.87 29.22 8.17
C LEU A 336 -17.87 28.59 6.77
N LEU A 337 -18.51 27.44 6.60
CA LEU A 337 -18.58 26.77 5.30
C LEU A 337 -19.38 27.59 4.29
N ALA A 338 -20.47 28.23 4.71
CA ALA A 338 -21.21 29.16 3.86
C ALA A 338 -20.34 30.35 3.41
N GLU A 339 -19.49 30.90 4.28
CA GLU A 339 -18.52 31.94 3.93
C GLU A 339 -17.49 31.45 2.90
N ILE A 340 -16.89 30.28 3.14
CA ILE A 340 -15.92 29.62 2.26
C ILE A 340 -16.53 29.42 0.86
N HIS A 341 -17.72 28.83 0.79
CA HIS A 341 -18.39 28.53 -0.48
C HIS A 341 -18.85 29.80 -1.21
N THR A 342 -19.34 30.81 -0.48
CA THR A 342 -19.71 32.12 -1.07
C THR A 342 -18.48 32.82 -1.68
N ALA A 343 -17.30 32.62 -1.10
CA ALA A 343 -16.03 33.13 -1.63
C ALA A 343 -15.49 32.29 -2.81
N GLY A 344 -16.16 31.20 -3.19
CA GLY A 344 -15.73 30.28 -4.25
C GLY A 344 -14.67 29.25 -3.81
N GLN A 345 -14.29 29.26 -2.53
CA GLN A 345 -13.30 28.37 -1.94
C GLN A 345 -13.91 27.00 -1.62
N LYS A 346 -13.08 26.09 -1.11
CA LYS A 346 -13.42 24.70 -0.76
C LYS A 346 -12.93 24.35 0.63
N PHE A 347 -13.54 23.33 1.23
CA PHE A 347 -13.16 22.81 2.54
C PHE A 347 -12.83 21.32 2.50
N VAL A 348 -11.73 20.91 3.13
CA VAL A 348 -11.29 19.50 3.19
C VAL A 348 -10.92 19.13 4.64
N PRO A 349 -11.74 18.33 5.34
CA PRO A 349 -11.38 17.72 6.61
C PRO A 349 -10.54 16.44 6.42
N ILE A 350 -9.74 16.14 7.45
CA ILE A 350 -9.15 14.81 7.65
C ILE A 350 -10.18 13.83 8.23
N ILE A 351 -10.04 12.54 7.95
CA ILE A 351 -10.61 11.43 8.72
C ILE A 351 -9.55 10.35 8.89
N ASP A 352 -9.68 9.57 9.95
CA ASP A 352 -8.83 8.40 10.21
C ASP A 352 -9.65 7.10 10.03
N PRO A 353 -8.98 5.93 9.95
CA PRO A 353 -9.70 4.65 9.90
C PRO A 353 -10.10 4.13 11.28
N GLY A 354 -9.51 4.64 12.37
CA GLY A 354 -9.71 4.10 13.71
C GLY A 354 -11.00 4.61 14.36
N ILE A 355 -12.03 3.76 14.43
CA ILE A 355 -13.31 4.11 15.06
C ILE A 355 -13.27 3.82 16.56
N PRO A 356 -13.43 4.83 17.43
CA PRO A 356 -13.37 4.63 18.88
C PRO A 356 -14.54 3.80 19.37
N ASP A 357 -14.30 3.00 20.42
CA ASP A 357 -15.27 2.13 21.08
C ASP A 357 -16.24 2.90 22.00
N ASP A 358 -16.79 4.00 21.50
CA ASP A 358 -17.81 4.82 22.19
C ASP A 358 -19.23 4.37 21.81
N GLU A 359 -19.98 3.84 22.78
CA GLU A 359 -21.38 3.42 22.60
C GLU A 359 -22.33 4.57 22.20
N GLU A 360 -21.95 5.82 22.42
CA GLU A 360 -22.69 7.00 21.96
C GLU A 360 -22.37 7.37 20.50
N LEU A 361 -21.27 6.85 19.94
CA LEU A 361 -20.87 7.09 18.56
C LEU A 361 -21.63 6.16 17.60
N TYR A 362 -22.38 6.76 16.68
CA TYR A 362 -23.14 5.98 15.69
C TYR A 362 -22.24 5.15 14.78
N ALA A 363 -21.08 5.67 14.35
CA ALA A 363 -20.15 4.91 13.51
C ALA A 363 -19.72 3.61 14.20
N TYR A 364 -19.42 3.67 15.50
CA TYR A 364 -19.09 2.48 16.28
C TYR A 364 -20.25 1.49 16.37
N THR A 365 -21.42 1.93 16.85
CA THR A 365 -22.58 1.06 17.05
C THR A 365 -23.10 0.47 15.73
N ARG A 366 -23.07 1.24 14.64
CA ARG A 366 -23.40 0.78 13.29
C ARG A 366 -22.38 -0.21 12.75
N GLY A 367 -21.09 0.03 13.00
CA GLY A 367 -20.01 -0.87 12.61
C GLY A 367 -20.13 -2.24 13.28
N LEU A 368 -20.51 -2.26 14.57
CA LEU A 368 -20.83 -3.50 15.29
C LEU A 368 -22.06 -4.20 14.72
N GLU A 369 -23.13 -3.45 14.39
CA GLU A 369 -24.35 -4.02 13.79
C GLU A 369 -24.07 -4.68 12.44
N MET A 370 -23.17 -4.09 11.65
CA MET A 370 -22.78 -4.57 10.33
C MET A 370 -21.64 -5.60 10.33
N ASP A 371 -21.08 -5.92 11.50
CA ASP A 371 -19.91 -6.81 11.63
C ASP A 371 -18.73 -6.38 10.74
N ILE A 372 -18.47 -5.06 10.68
CA ILE A 372 -17.58 -4.46 9.67
C ILE A 372 -16.12 -4.34 10.12
N PHE A 373 -15.83 -4.57 11.39
CA PHE A 373 -14.48 -4.38 11.91
C PHE A 373 -13.59 -5.60 11.66
N MET A 374 -12.30 -5.38 11.45
CA MET A 374 -11.31 -6.46 11.41
C MET A 374 -11.33 -7.24 12.72
N MET A 375 -11.03 -8.54 12.65
CA MET A 375 -11.08 -9.45 13.78
C MET A 375 -9.68 -9.81 14.30
N ASN A 376 -9.55 -9.98 15.61
CA ASN A 376 -8.39 -10.61 16.24
C ASN A 376 -8.47 -12.15 16.12
N GLY A 377 -7.46 -12.86 16.63
CA GLY A 377 -7.39 -14.33 16.56
C GLY A 377 -8.44 -15.06 17.40
N ASP A 378 -9.13 -14.36 18.30
CA ASP A 378 -10.23 -14.89 19.11
C ASP A 378 -11.61 -14.69 18.46
N GLY A 379 -11.67 -14.14 17.25
CA GLY A 379 -12.91 -13.86 16.52
C GLY A 379 -13.70 -12.67 17.10
N LYS A 380 -13.02 -11.71 17.72
CA LYS A 380 -13.60 -10.45 18.21
C LYS A 380 -13.02 -9.28 17.43
N PRO A 381 -13.69 -8.12 17.36
CA PRO A 381 -13.13 -6.92 16.76
C PRO A 381 -11.72 -6.60 17.32
N TYR A 382 -10.78 -6.33 16.43
CA TYR A 382 -9.38 -6.06 16.77
C TYR A 382 -9.26 -4.69 17.43
N LEU A 383 -8.94 -4.66 18.72
CA LEU A 383 -8.75 -3.44 19.48
C LEU A 383 -7.31 -2.93 19.32
N GLY A 384 -7.14 -1.74 18.76
CA GLY A 384 -5.88 -0.99 18.75
C GLY A 384 -6.03 0.36 19.43
N GLN A 385 -5.09 1.26 19.16
CA GLN A 385 -5.14 2.64 19.63
C GLN A 385 -4.66 3.61 18.55
N VAL A 386 -5.43 4.69 18.34
CA VAL A 386 -5.00 5.86 17.56
C VAL A 386 -5.31 7.14 18.36
N TRP A 387 -5.58 8.28 17.71
CA TRP A 387 -5.80 9.58 18.34
C TRP A 387 -6.92 9.59 19.40
N PRO A 388 -8.14 9.05 19.16
CA PRO A 388 -9.20 9.08 20.16
C PRO A 388 -8.97 8.08 21.31
N GLY A 389 -7.87 7.33 21.31
CA GLY A 389 -7.61 6.27 22.27
C GLY A 389 -7.95 4.89 21.69
N PRO A 390 -8.61 4.00 22.46
CA PRO A 390 -8.94 2.65 21.99
C PRO A 390 -9.87 2.68 20.76
N THR A 391 -9.53 1.93 19.72
CA THR A 391 -10.25 1.96 18.42
C THR A 391 -10.36 0.58 17.79
N TYR A 392 -11.41 0.41 16.97
CA TYR A 392 -11.57 -0.68 16.02
C TYR A 392 -11.36 -0.18 14.59
N PHE A 393 -10.91 -1.06 13.70
CA PHE A 393 -10.56 -0.71 12.33
C PHE A 393 -11.56 -1.34 11.36
N PRO A 394 -12.28 -0.56 10.53
CA PRO A 394 -13.13 -1.09 9.48
C PRO A 394 -12.33 -1.95 8.51
N ASP A 395 -12.91 -3.09 8.14
CA ASP A 395 -12.39 -3.95 7.10
C ASP A 395 -12.87 -3.47 5.74
N PHE A 396 -11.99 -2.79 5.00
CA PHE A 396 -12.30 -2.29 3.66
C PHE A 396 -12.27 -3.37 2.57
N LEU A 397 -11.94 -4.63 2.88
CA LEU A 397 -12.18 -5.79 2.00
C LEU A 397 -13.58 -6.37 2.19
N HIS A 398 -14.30 -6.00 3.25
CA HIS A 398 -15.66 -6.47 3.49
C HIS A 398 -16.62 -5.97 2.38
N PRO A 399 -17.51 -6.82 1.84
CA PRO A 399 -18.43 -6.44 0.76
C PRO A 399 -19.35 -5.27 1.12
N ASP A 400 -19.68 -5.11 2.41
CA ASP A 400 -20.52 -4.02 2.91
C ASP A 400 -19.72 -2.77 3.34
N ALA A 401 -18.39 -2.76 3.19
CA ALA A 401 -17.55 -1.63 3.61
C ALA A 401 -17.95 -0.33 2.93
N GLN A 402 -18.25 -0.38 1.63
CA GLN A 402 -18.71 0.80 0.89
C GLN A 402 -20.05 1.32 1.41
N SER A 403 -20.97 0.44 1.82
CA SER A 403 -22.26 0.85 2.37
C SER A 403 -22.07 1.49 3.75
N TYR A 404 -21.32 0.85 4.64
CA TYR A 404 -21.03 1.36 5.98
C TYR A 404 -20.32 2.72 5.92
N TRP A 405 -19.23 2.80 5.16
CA TRP A 405 -18.42 4.01 5.07
C TRP A 405 -19.17 5.13 4.35
N GLY A 406 -19.89 4.81 3.28
CA GLY A 406 -20.71 5.78 2.56
C GLY A 406 -21.83 6.37 3.43
N GLU A 407 -22.42 5.57 4.33
CA GLU A 407 -23.37 6.05 5.33
C GLU A 407 -22.70 7.04 6.30
N GLN A 408 -21.51 6.73 6.82
CA GLN A 408 -20.80 7.64 7.73
C GLN A 408 -20.40 8.95 7.04
N LEU A 409 -19.87 8.88 5.82
CA LEU A 409 -19.50 10.06 5.03
C LEU A 409 -20.71 10.92 4.66
N SER A 410 -21.86 10.31 4.40
CA SER A 410 -23.11 11.04 4.14
C SER A 410 -23.58 11.79 5.39
N ARG A 411 -23.55 11.13 6.56
CA ARG A 411 -23.93 11.76 7.85
C ARG A 411 -22.97 12.89 8.22
N MET A 412 -21.67 12.70 8.00
CA MET A 412 -20.69 13.76 8.17
C MET A 412 -20.96 14.95 7.22
N TYR A 413 -21.37 14.70 5.98
CA TYR A 413 -21.69 15.75 5.02
C TYR A 413 -22.92 16.57 5.45
N GLU A 414 -23.90 15.94 6.12
CA GLU A 414 -25.05 16.63 6.72
C GLU A 414 -24.64 17.54 7.90
N LEU A 415 -23.57 17.18 8.64
CA LEU A 415 -23.02 17.99 9.73
C LEU A 415 -22.12 19.14 9.23
N MET A 416 -21.33 18.88 8.19
CA MET A 416 -20.42 19.85 7.59
C MET A 416 -20.35 19.62 6.07
N GLU A 417 -20.75 20.62 5.28
CA GLU A 417 -20.75 20.54 3.81
C GLU A 417 -19.31 20.64 3.25
N TYR A 418 -18.52 19.57 3.36
CA TYR A 418 -17.14 19.49 2.87
C TYR A 418 -17.06 19.16 1.36
N ASP A 419 -15.92 19.46 0.73
CA ASP A 419 -15.75 19.33 -0.74
C ASP A 419 -14.82 18.19 -1.18
N GLY A 420 -14.10 17.60 -0.23
CA GLY A 420 -13.19 16.47 -0.43
C GLY A 420 -12.71 15.96 0.92
N ILE A 421 -12.00 14.83 0.95
CA ILE A 421 -11.52 14.20 2.18
C ILE A 421 -10.03 13.92 2.12
N TRP A 422 -9.38 14.06 3.25
CA TRP A 422 -8.06 13.54 3.52
C TRP A 422 -8.19 12.29 4.41
N ILE A 423 -7.81 11.13 3.89
CA ILE A 423 -7.74 9.88 4.66
C ILE A 423 -6.29 9.68 5.13
N ASP A 424 -6.10 9.64 6.45
CA ASP A 424 -4.77 9.53 7.07
C ASP A 424 -4.66 8.27 7.96
N MET A 425 -3.46 8.00 8.49
CA MET A 425 -3.25 6.90 9.45
C MET A 425 -3.57 5.49 8.91
N ASN A 426 -3.58 5.34 7.58
CA ASN A 426 -4.18 4.21 6.87
C ASN A 426 -3.19 3.20 6.26
N GLU A 427 -2.00 3.06 6.87
CA GLU A 427 -1.09 1.96 6.57
C GLU A 427 -1.63 0.54 6.88
N LEU A 428 -2.35 0.22 7.97
CA LEU A 428 -2.92 1.07 9.03
C LEU A 428 -1.98 1.33 10.21
N SER A 429 -2.01 2.53 10.76
CA SER A 429 -1.21 2.92 11.93
C SER A 429 -1.86 2.47 13.24
N ASN A 430 -1.05 1.99 14.17
CA ASN A 430 -1.50 1.60 15.50
C ASN A 430 -0.43 1.99 16.54
N PHE A 431 -0.84 2.70 17.59
CA PHE A 431 0.06 3.12 18.67
C PHE A 431 0.37 1.98 19.64
N CYS A 432 -0.40 0.90 19.60
CA CYS A 432 -0.22 -0.32 20.38
C CYS A 432 0.23 -1.48 19.50
N ASN A 433 0.99 -2.41 20.07
CA ASN A 433 1.47 -3.60 19.36
C ASN A 433 0.99 -4.86 20.07
N GLY A 434 0.48 -5.84 19.32
CA GLY A 434 0.04 -7.14 19.83
C GLY A 434 -1.28 -7.60 19.20
N LEU A 435 -1.65 -8.87 19.38
CA LEU A 435 -2.90 -9.40 18.81
C LEU A 435 -4.11 -9.06 19.66
N ASN A 436 -3.97 -9.22 20.98
CA ASN A 436 -5.05 -9.07 21.93
C ASN A 436 -4.74 -7.92 22.87
N CYS A 437 -5.48 -6.83 22.74
CA CYS A 437 -5.38 -5.67 23.61
C CYS A 437 -6.62 -5.54 24.49
N SER A 438 -6.44 -5.03 25.70
CA SER A 438 -7.52 -4.71 26.62
C SER A 438 -7.26 -3.42 27.39
N ARG A 439 -8.34 -2.78 27.83
CA ARG A 439 -8.28 -1.61 28.69
C ARG A 439 -7.85 -2.02 30.11
N SER A 440 -7.15 -1.11 30.79
CA SER A 440 -6.85 -1.24 32.23
C SER A 440 -7.72 -0.28 33.03
N ASP A 441 -8.41 -0.78 34.07
CA ASP A 441 -9.40 -0.02 34.86
C ASP A 441 -8.88 1.31 35.47
N ASN A 442 -7.56 1.45 35.65
CA ASN A 442 -6.95 2.62 36.30
C ASN A 442 -6.02 3.42 35.37
N VAL A 443 -6.14 3.24 34.05
CA VAL A 443 -5.32 3.96 33.06
C VAL A 443 -6.24 4.82 32.20
N THR A 444 -5.99 6.14 32.19
CA THR A 444 -6.63 7.04 31.23
C THR A 444 -6.08 6.73 29.83
N CYS A 445 -6.98 6.51 28.87
CA CYS A 445 -6.64 6.16 27.51
C CYS A 445 -7.50 7.00 26.55
N PRO A 446 -6.92 7.85 25.69
CA PRO A 446 -5.48 8.02 25.45
C PRO A 446 -4.73 8.67 26.63
N ASN A 447 -3.40 8.51 26.67
CA ASN A 447 -2.56 9.15 27.67
C ASN A 447 -2.58 10.69 27.49
N ALA A 448 -3.04 11.44 28.49
CA ALA A 448 -3.24 12.89 28.40
C ALA A 448 -1.97 13.69 28.00
N ASP A 449 -0.79 13.27 28.49
CA ASP A 449 0.48 13.94 28.21
C ASP A 449 1.31 13.26 27.09
N ALA A 450 0.81 12.15 26.52
CA ALA A 450 1.55 11.33 25.55
C ALA A 450 0.60 10.48 24.68
N GLN A 451 -0.30 11.13 23.95
CA GLN A 451 -1.41 10.51 23.20
C GLN A 451 -0.98 9.35 22.26
N THR A 452 0.21 9.43 21.66
CA THR A 452 0.76 8.41 20.76
C THR A 452 1.45 7.24 21.47
N THR A 453 1.48 7.24 22.80
CA THR A 453 2.02 6.13 23.60
C THR A 453 0.89 5.17 23.95
N CYS A 454 1.08 3.88 23.67
CA CYS A 454 0.11 2.84 24.00
C CYS A 454 -0.31 2.90 25.49
N CYS A 455 -1.62 2.97 25.73
CA CYS A 455 -2.26 2.86 27.06
C CYS A 455 -3.05 1.56 27.25
N LEU A 456 -3.10 0.70 26.23
CA LEU A 456 -3.69 -0.62 26.31
C LEU A 456 -2.70 -1.66 26.85
N VAL A 457 -3.23 -2.72 27.45
CA VAL A 457 -2.45 -3.92 27.78
C VAL A 457 -2.60 -4.90 26.63
N CYS A 458 -1.53 -5.03 25.85
CA CYS A 458 -1.51 -5.89 24.68
C CYS A 458 -0.61 -7.10 24.90
N THR A 459 -1.06 -8.25 24.41
CA THR A 459 -0.24 -9.47 24.34
C THR A 459 0.05 -9.79 22.89
N ASP A 460 1.34 -9.96 22.58
CA ASP A 460 1.80 -10.62 21.37
C ASP A 460 1.56 -12.13 21.50
N ASP A 461 1.17 -12.77 20.41
CA ASP A 461 0.98 -14.21 20.32
C ASP A 461 2.23 -14.95 19.79
N GLU A 462 3.33 -14.22 19.53
CA GLU A 462 4.65 -14.72 19.14
C GLU A 462 4.59 -15.72 17.96
N ASN A 463 3.64 -15.50 17.05
CA ASN A 463 3.38 -16.44 15.97
C ASN A 463 4.28 -16.19 14.74
N GLU A 464 4.26 -17.13 13.80
CA GLU A 464 5.02 -17.05 12.55
C GLU A 464 4.54 -15.98 11.55
N TRP A 465 3.36 -15.39 11.76
CA TRP A 465 2.87 -14.27 10.96
C TRP A 465 3.55 -12.97 11.40
N ASN A 466 3.61 -12.71 12.71
CA ASN A 466 4.28 -11.55 13.29
C ASN A 466 5.80 -11.62 13.17
N TYR A 467 6.34 -12.85 13.18
CA TYR A 467 7.77 -13.16 13.06
C TYR A 467 7.99 -14.16 11.92
N PRO A 468 7.86 -13.73 10.65
CA PRO A 468 8.13 -14.61 9.52
C PRO A 468 9.57 -15.14 9.56
N PRO A 469 9.83 -16.36 9.07
CA PRO A 469 11.18 -16.93 9.09
C PRO A 469 12.23 -16.03 8.44
N PHE A 470 11.87 -15.33 7.35
CA PHE A 470 12.67 -14.27 6.75
C PHE A 470 12.16 -12.90 7.22
N ALA A 471 13.00 -12.20 8.00
CA ALA A 471 12.72 -10.84 8.43
C ALA A 471 13.18 -9.83 7.36
N ILE A 472 12.20 -9.21 6.69
CA ILE A 472 12.43 -8.05 5.80
C ILE A 472 13.08 -6.91 6.59
N ASN A 473 13.68 -5.96 5.90
CA ASN A 473 14.36 -4.82 6.53
C ASN A 473 13.42 -3.69 6.96
N ASN A 474 12.30 -4.06 7.58
CA ASN A 474 11.31 -3.11 8.12
C ASN A 474 11.99 -2.15 9.10
N ASP A 475 11.66 -0.86 8.99
CA ASP A 475 12.27 0.28 9.69
C ASP A 475 13.79 0.45 9.47
N GLY A 476 14.39 -0.28 8.54
CA GLY A 476 15.83 -0.26 8.31
C GLY A 476 16.63 -1.18 9.25
N ASP A 477 15.99 -1.87 10.20
CA ASP A 477 16.65 -2.66 11.25
C ASP A 477 16.03 -4.05 11.51
N GLN A 478 15.15 -4.50 10.61
CA GLN A 478 14.39 -5.75 10.72
C GLN A 478 13.41 -5.77 11.90
N THR A 479 12.85 -4.62 12.26
CA THR A 479 11.76 -4.50 13.22
C THR A 479 10.61 -5.46 12.85
N PRO A 480 10.01 -6.20 13.79
CA PRO A 480 8.89 -7.10 13.51
C PRO A 480 7.76 -6.41 12.75
N ILE A 481 7.13 -7.12 11.79
CA ILE A 481 6.25 -6.49 10.80
C ILE A 481 4.91 -6.01 11.37
N TYR A 482 4.53 -6.46 12.57
CA TYR A 482 3.35 -5.97 13.27
C TYR A 482 3.60 -4.67 14.07
N TYR A 483 4.85 -4.20 14.15
CA TYR A 483 5.17 -3.02 14.93
C TYR A 483 4.62 -1.74 14.28
N LYS A 484 3.96 -0.89 15.07
CA LYS A 484 3.20 0.30 14.66
C LYS A 484 2.04 0.02 13.68
N THR A 485 1.53 -1.20 13.67
CA THR A 485 0.34 -1.60 12.92
C THR A 485 -0.42 -2.65 13.74
N VAL A 486 -1.43 -3.27 13.15
CA VAL A 486 -2.15 -4.39 13.73
C VAL A 486 -1.31 -5.68 13.66
N SER A 487 -1.63 -6.65 14.52
CA SER A 487 -1.07 -8.00 14.39
C SER A 487 -1.33 -8.54 12.98
N THR A 488 -0.31 -9.13 12.38
CA THR A 488 -0.43 -9.69 11.02
C THR A 488 -1.25 -10.98 10.98
N SER A 489 -1.55 -11.58 12.14
CA SER A 489 -2.53 -12.66 12.29
C SER A 489 -3.98 -12.19 12.42
N ALA A 490 -4.24 -10.89 12.50
CA ALA A 490 -5.60 -10.35 12.44
C ALA A 490 -6.26 -10.70 11.10
N GLN A 491 -7.57 -10.85 11.11
CA GLN A 491 -8.35 -11.33 9.98
C GLN A 491 -9.29 -10.26 9.45
N GLN A 492 -9.29 -10.10 8.14
CA GLN A 492 -10.30 -9.43 7.34
C GLN A 492 -11.29 -10.46 6.76
N TYR A 493 -12.28 -9.97 6.03
CA TYR A 493 -13.38 -10.71 5.45
C TYR A 493 -12.91 -11.93 4.67
N GLY A 494 -13.62 -13.04 4.83
CA GLY A 494 -13.24 -14.32 4.21
C GLY A 494 -12.01 -14.98 4.84
N GLY A 495 -11.56 -14.54 6.03
CA GLY A 495 -10.40 -15.10 6.73
C GLY A 495 -9.06 -14.63 6.15
N VAL A 496 -9.06 -13.52 5.40
CA VAL A 496 -7.83 -12.96 4.82
C VAL A 496 -6.97 -12.39 5.93
N LEU A 497 -5.77 -12.95 6.12
CA LEU A 497 -4.82 -12.46 7.12
C LEU A 497 -4.28 -11.08 6.74
N GLN A 498 -4.05 -10.25 7.76
CA GLN A 498 -3.33 -8.98 7.63
C GLN A 498 -1.92 -9.18 7.06
N TYR A 499 -1.26 -10.29 7.36
CA TYR A 499 0.00 -10.72 6.74
C TYR A 499 0.02 -10.63 5.20
N ASN A 500 -1.12 -10.91 4.57
CA ASN A 500 -1.30 -10.88 3.12
C ASN A 500 -1.82 -9.54 2.61
N SER A 501 -2.65 -8.87 3.39
CA SER A 501 -3.49 -7.74 2.96
C SER A 501 -3.07 -6.39 3.51
N HIS A 502 -2.10 -6.33 4.42
CA HIS A 502 -1.63 -5.10 5.09
C HIS A 502 -1.34 -3.96 4.11
N ASN A 503 -0.49 -4.21 3.10
CA ASN A 503 -0.15 -3.21 2.08
C ASN A 503 -1.35 -2.76 1.21
N LEU A 504 -2.53 -3.36 1.36
CA LEU A 504 -3.74 -3.01 0.61
C LEU A 504 -4.69 -2.11 1.41
N TYR A 505 -4.49 -1.90 2.72
CA TYR A 505 -5.47 -1.22 3.58
C TYR A 505 -5.81 0.20 3.09
N GLY A 506 -4.81 1.07 2.90
CA GLY A 506 -5.03 2.41 2.35
C GLY A 506 -5.53 2.39 0.90
N PHE A 507 -5.23 1.35 0.13
CA PHE A 507 -5.75 1.20 -1.23
C PHE A 507 -7.25 0.86 -1.25
N THR A 508 -7.70 -0.07 -0.40
CA THR A 508 -9.10 -0.46 -0.29
C THR A 508 -9.94 0.65 0.34
N GLU A 509 -9.42 1.35 1.35
CA GLU A 509 -10.04 2.55 1.90
C GLU A 509 -10.20 3.65 0.84
N ALA A 510 -9.15 3.91 0.05
CA ALA A 510 -9.22 4.91 -1.02
C ALA A 510 -10.25 4.54 -2.10
N ILE A 511 -10.38 3.25 -2.45
CA ILE A 511 -11.42 2.77 -3.37
C ILE A 511 -12.81 3.09 -2.81
N VAL A 512 -13.06 2.67 -1.56
CA VAL A 512 -14.35 2.83 -0.87
C VAL A 512 -14.70 4.31 -0.69
N THR A 513 -13.76 5.12 -0.17
CA THR A 513 -13.94 6.54 0.07
C THR A 513 -14.21 7.30 -1.23
N ASN A 514 -13.46 7.02 -2.30
CA ASN A 514 -13.71 7.65 -3.58
C ASN A 514 -15.11 7.34 -4.12
N ALA A 515 -15.52 6.06 -4.10
CA ALA A 515 -16.83 5.65 -4.62
C ALA A 515 -17.99 6.24 -3.80
N ALA A 516 -17.83 6.28 -2.47
CA ALA A 516 -18.80 6.91 -1.58
C ALA A 516 -18.94 8.40 -1.86
N LEU A 517 -17.83 9.16 -1.95
CA LEU A 517 -17.87 10.60 -2.20
C LEU A 517 -18.40 10.97 -3.59
N GLU A 518 -18.11 10.18 -4.63
CA GLU A 518 -18.74 10.39 -5.94
C GLU A 518 -20.27 10.26 -5.87
N SER A 519 -20.76 9.41 -4.98
CA SER A 519 -22.20 9.24 -4.71
C SER A 519 -22.78 10.39 -3.87
N VAL A 520 -22.09 10.79 -2.79
CA VAL A 520 -22.51 11.89 -1.91
C VAL A 520 -22.55 13.22 -2.66
N PHE A 521 -21.50 13.56 -3.40
CA PHE A 521 -21.39 14.86 -4.07
C PHE A 521 -22.09 14.91 -5.44
N ASN A 522 -22.34 13.75 -6.07
CA ASN A 522 -22.73 13.64 -7.47
C ASN A 522 -21.79 14.43 -8.42
N LYS A 523 -20.50 14.42 -8.10
CA LYS A 523 -19.40 15.15 -8.78
C LYS A 523 -18.11 14.33 -8.64
N ARG A 524 -17.03 14.77 -9.31
CA ARG A 524 -15.70 14.17 -9.10
C ARG A 524 -15.27 14.40 -7.65
N ALA A 525 -15.02 13.32 -6.92
CA ALA A 525 -14.49 13.40 -5.57
C ALA A 525 -13.03 13.88 -5.57
N PHE A 526 -12.63 14.57 -4.51
CA PHE A 526 -11.22 14.74 -4.15
C PHE A 526 -10.95 13.89 -2.89
N VAL A 527 -9.99 12.99 -2.99
CA VAL A 527 -9.49 12.17 -1.88
C VAL A 527 -7.98 12.34 -1.87
N LEU A 528 -7.39 12.57 -0.70
CA LEU A 528 -5.95 12.56 -0.47
C LEU A 528 -5.63 11.43 0.51
N SER A 529 -4.81 10.45 0.12
CA SER A 529 -4.46 9.28 0.96
C SER A 529 -2.99 9.24 1.33
N ARG A 530 -2.68 8.82 2.56
CA ARG A 530 -1.30 8.59 2.99
C ARG A 530 -0.77 7.29 2.41
N SER A 531 -1.31 6.17 2.87
CA SER A 531 -0.94 4.83 2.40
C SER A 531 -1.47 4.58 0.99
N THR A 532 -0.67 3.90 0.18
CA THR A 532 -0.99 3.58 -1.22
C THR A 532 -0.40 2.24 -1.66
N PHE A 533 -1.05 1.62 -2.63
CA PHE A 533 -0.52 0.46 -3.37
C PHE A 533 -0.52 0.77 -4.87
N SER A 534 0.11 -0.11 -5.67
CA SER A 534 0.02 -0.02 -7.14
C SER A 534 -1.46 0.02 -7.58
N GLY A 535 -1.89 1.12 -8.21
CA GLY A 535 -3.28 1.34 -8.64
C GLY A 535 -4.02 2.44 -7.86
N SER A 536 -3.55 2.85 -6.68
CA SER A 536 -4.23 3.88 -5.87
C SER A 536 -4.51 5.20 -6.61
N GLY A 537 -3.68 5.58 -7.59
CA GLY A 537 -3.88 6.80 -8.39
C GLY A 537 -5.19 6.85 -9.18
N ALA A 538 -5.85 5.72 -9.41
CA ALA A 538 -7.18 5.68 -10.01
C ALA A 538 -8.30 6.15 -9.07
N HIS A 539 -8.01 6.34 -7.77
CA HIS A 539 -8.99 6.62 -6.72
C HIS A 539 -8.64 7.85 -5.89
N THR A 540 -7.35 8.11 -5.65
CA THR A 540 -6.89 9.12 -4.70
C THR A 540 -5.66 9.88 -5.18
N ALA A 541 -5.47 11.09 -4.65
CA ALA A 541 -4.19 11.79 -4.65
C ALA A 541 -3.33 11.29 -3.48
N HIS A 542 -2.06 11.70 -3.46
CA HIS A 542 -1.11 11.36 -2.40
C HIS A 542 -0.16 12.54 -2.15
N TRP A 543 0.38 12.64 -0.94
CA TRP A 543 1.44 13.57 -0.54
C TRP A 543 2.53 12.78 0.17
N THR A 544 3.75 13.32 0.21
CA THR A 544 4.93 12.60 0.73
C THR A 544 4.93 12.38 2.25
N GLY A 545 3.82 12.58 2.95
CA GLY A 545 3.75 12.45 4.41
C GLY A 545 4.57 13.48 5.19
N ASP A 546 4.99 13.07 6.39
CA ASP A 546 5.64 13.90 7.41
C ASP A 546 7.11 14.15 7.08
N ASN A 547 7.34 15.14 6.21
CA ASN A 547 8.66 15.67 5.94
C ASN A 547 9.14 16.61 7.08
N ALA A 548 10.30 17.22 6.89
CA ALA A 548 10.87 18.16 7.85
C ALA A 548 11.27 19.50 7.19
N ALA A 549 11.20 20.57 7.98
CA ALA A 549 11.69 21.89 7.60
C ALA A 549 13.22 21.99 7.82
N THR A 550 13.99 21.35 6.93
CA THR A 550 15.44 21.14 7.07
C THR A 550 16.26 21.70 5.93
#